data_AF-A0A1M4S069-F1
#
_entry.id   AF-A0A1M4S069-F1
#
_cell.length_a   1.000
_cell.length_b   1.000
_cell.length_c   1.000
_cell.angle_alpha   90.00
_cell.angle_beta   90.00
_cell.angle_gamma   90.00
#
_symmetry.space_group_name_H-M   'P 1'
#
loop_
_entity.id
_entity.type
_entity.pdbx_description
1 polymer ?
#
loop_
_entity_poly.entity_id
_entity_poly.type
_entity_poly.pdbx_seq_one_letter_code
_entity_poly.pdbx_strand_id
1 'polypeptide(L)'
;MHSRPFNPRRFADCPVSRFHDYRVGAIAVDVEVFDSEEDWEKVQTPISMKDSPAKRMDEDLPDEVYIGPRFVASPWLFALYSGEAGPEDASPIGMLKAVCNEVTIVTNRLTGNQWYKVNADCGFPITLGLPIDTTPAPHPGSVVDGKAFLTGTTGFWLADYEDPYA
;
A
#
# COMPACT_ATOMS: atom_id res chain seq x y z
N MET A 1 17.40 31.09 2.69
CA MET A 1 17.38 29.71 3.20
C MET A 1 17.76 28.80 2.03
N HIS A 2 18.97 28.25 2.02
CA HIS A 2 19.44 27.39 0.91
C HIS A 2 18.88 25.98 1.11
N SER A 3 17.94 25.56 0.25
CA SER A 3 17.59 24.15 0.12
C SER A 3 18.81 23.39 -0.37
N ARG A 4 19.25 22.37 0.36
CA ARG A 4 20.29 21.46 -0.13
C ARG A 4 19.63 20.53 -1.15
N PRO A 5 20.22 20.32 -2.34
CA PRO A 5 19.67 19.39 -3.31
C PRO A 5 19.62 17.97 -2.71
N PHE A 6 18.49 17.28 -2.92
CA PHE A 6 18.34 15.87 -2.61
C PHE A 6 19.41 15.08 -3.37
N ASN A 7 20.40 14.53 -2.65
CA ASN A 7 21.44 13.70 -3.22
C ASN A 7 21.14 12.23 -2.93
N PRO A 8 20.56 11.47 -3.88
CA PRO A 8 20.22 10.06 -3.67
C PRO A 8 21.43 9.18 -3.34
N ARG A 9 22.66 9.63 -3.67
CA ARG A 9 23.89 8.90 -3.32
C ARG A 9 24.18 8.86 -1.81
N ARG A 10 23.61 9.78 -1.01
CA ARG A 10 23.81 9.76 0.46
C ARG A 10 23.15 8.57 1.16
N PHE A 11 22.13 7.96 0.54
CA PHE A 11 21.48 6.75 1.04
C PHE A 11 22.02 5.47 0.39
N ALA A 12 22.73 5.60 -0.75
CA ALA A 12 23.31 4.46 -1.46
C ALA A 12 24.48 3.81 -0.71
N ASP A 13 25.14 4.55 0.20
CA ASP A 13 26.26 4.06 1.02
C ASP A 13 25.81 3.49 2.37
N CYS A 14 24.49 3.47 2.67
CA CYS A 14 23.97 2.78 3.83
C CYS A 14 24.02 1.26 3.58
N PRO A 15 24.52 0.43 4.51
CA PRO A 15 24.49 -1.01 4.34
C PRO A 15 23.04 -1.47 4.12
N VAL A 16 22.78 -2.03 2.93
CA VAL A 16 21.47 -2.58 2.57
C VAL A 16 21.12 -3.64 3.60
N SER A 17 20.13 -3.35 4.43
CA SER A 17 19.62 -4.33 5.40
C SER A 17 18.72 -5.30 4.65
N ARG A 18 19.06 -6.60 4.74
CA ARG A 18 18.25 -7.69 4.17
C ARG A 18 17.48 -8.34 5.31
N PHE A 19 16.19 -8.48 5.12
CA PHE A 19 15.30 -9.15 6.06
C PHE A 19 14.59 -10.28 5.33
N HIS A 20 14.65 -11.50 5.88
CA HIS A 20 13.99 -12.66 5.28
C HIS A 20 12.50 -12.75 5.64
N ASP A 21 12.11 -12.15 6.77
CA ASP A 21 10.75 -12.24 7.34
C ASP A 21 10.07 -10.88 7.47
N TYR A 22 10.33 -9.96 6.54
CA TYR A 22 9.63 -8.68 6.53
C TYR A 22 8.19 -8.87 6.06
N ARG A 23 7.24 -8.47 6.91
CA ARG A 23 5.80 -8.49 6.66
C ARG A 23 5.29 -7.07 6.57
N VAL A 24 4.43 -6.83 5.60
CA VAL A 24 3.70 -5.57 5.47
C VAL A 24 2.25 -5.79 5.88
N GLY A 25 1.77 -4.92 6.75
CA GLY A 25 0.37 -4.82 7.13
C GLY A 25 -0.20 -3.47 6.72
N ALA A 26 -1.51 -3.38 6.63
CA ALA A 26 -2.24 -2.16 6.35
C ALA A 26 -3.45 -2.04 7.27
N ILE A 27 -3.77 -0.83 7.69
CA ILE A 27 -4.99 -0.51 8.42
C ILE A 27 -5.77 0.47 7.54
N ALA A 28 -7.01 0.11 7.17
CA ALA A 28 -7.84 1.00 6.39
C ALA A 28 -8.12 2.31 7.14
N VAL A 29 -8.01 3.42 6.42
CA VAL A 29 -8.29 4.76 6.95
C VAL A 29 -9.50 5.36 6.25
N ASP A 30 -9.50 5.30 4.93
CA ASP A 30 -10.57 5.83 4.08
C ASP A 30 -10.55 5.00 2.79
N VAL A 31 -11.38 3.96 2.74
CA VAL A 31 -11.38 2.97 1.66
C VAL A 31 -12.80 2.67 1.21
N GLU A 32 -12.92 2.41 -0.08
CA GLU A 32 -14.10 1.83 -0.69
C GLU A 32 -13.84 0.35 -0.99
N VAL A 33 -14.88 -0.47 -0.87
CA VAL A 33 -14.83 -1.90 -1.20
C VAL A 33 -15.76 -2.16 -2.38
N PHE A 34 -15.28 -2.93 -3.34
CA PHE A 34 -16.02 -3.34 -4.52
C PHE A 34 -16.19 -4.86 -4.48
N ASP A 35 -17.34 -5.36 -4.91
CA ASP A 35 -17.62 -6.80 -4.93
C ASP A 35 -16.68 -7.56 -5.88
N SER A 36 -16.19 -6.92 -6.94
CA SER A 36 -15.32 -7.55 -7.94
C SER A 36 -14.34 -6.57 -8.60
N GLU A 37 -13.30 -7.10 -9.26
CA GLU A 37 -12.40 -6.30 -10.11
C GLU A 37 -13.17 -5.61 -11.25
N GLU A 38 -14.24 -6.24 -11.79
CA GLU A 38 -15.06 -5.65 -12.85
C GLU A 38 -15.87 -4.43 -12.36
N ASP A 39 -16.42 -4.50 -11.15
CA ASP A 39 -17.18 -3.39 -10.57
C ASP A 39 -16.26 -2.22 -10.20
N TRP A 40 -15.07 -2.55 -9.71
CA TRP A 40 -14.01 -1.57 -9.48
C TRP A 40 -13.56 -0.89 -10.79
N GLU A 41 -13.41 -1.65 -11.89
CA GLU A 41 -12.98 -1.14 -13.19
C GLU A 41 -13.94 -0.08 -13.75
N LYS A 42 -15.26 -0.28 -13.56
CA LYS A 42 -16.32 0.63 -14.05
C LYS A 42 -16.21 2.06 -13.50
N VAL A 43 -15.55 2.25 -12.36
CA VAL A 43 -15.41 3.56 -11.71
C VAL A 43 -14.00 4.16 -11.85
N GLN A 44 -13.07 3.45 -12.50
CA GLN A 44 -11.71 3.96 -12.65
C GLN A 44 -11.62 5.08 -13.67
N THR A 45 -10.85 6.12 -13.32
CA THR A 45 -10.50 7.19 -14.24
C THR A 45 -9.07 6.98 -14.73
N PRO A 46 -8.82 6.96 -16.05
CA PRO A 46 -7.47 6.84 -16.57
C PRO A 46 -6.63 8.06 -16.20
N ILE A 47 -5.33 7.83 -16.03
CA ILE A 47 -4.34 8.90 -15.90
C ILE A 47 -3.98 9.37 -17.30
N SER A 48 -4.15 10.66 -17.56
CA SER A 48 -3.69 11.25 -18.81
C SER A 48 -2.17 11.33 -18.83
N MET A 49 -1.57 10.73 -19.85
CA MET A 49 -0.13 10.72 -20.09
C MET A 49 0.30 11.79 -21.09
N LYS A 50 -0.64 12.51 -21.72
CA LYS A 50 -0.39 13.47 -22.82
C LYS A 50 0.73 14.47 -22.51
N ASP A 51 0.73 15.00 -21.29
CA ASP A 51 1.73 15.99 -20.84
C ASP A 51 2.84 15.38 -19.98
N SER A 52 2.82 14.06 -19.76
CA SER A 52 3.78 13.39 -18.89
C SER A 52 5.19 13.41 -19.49
N PRO A 53 6.24 13.51 -18.65
CA PRO A 53 7.62 13.37 -19.12
C PRO A 53 7.87 12.05 -19.86
N ALA A 54 7.20 10.96 -19.46
CA ALA A 54 7.34 9.65 -20.09
C ALA A 54 6.86 9.64 -21.55
N LYS A 55 5.68 10.20 -21.84
CA LYS A 55 5.12 10.30 -23.21
C LYS A 55 5.96 11.19 -24.13
N ARG A 56 6.68 12.18 -23.60
CA ARG A 56 7.63 13.01 -24.37
C ARG A 56 8.90 12.26 -24.76
N MET A 57 9.26 11.21 -24.02
CA MET A 57 10.43 10.38 -24.30
C MET A 57 10.09 9.18 -25.19
N ASP A 58 8.82 8.77 -25.21
CA ASP A 58 8.32 7.65 -26.00
C ASP A 58 6.89 7.95 -26.50
N GLU A 59 6.76 8.27 -27.79
CA GLU A 59 5.48 8.61 -28.41
C GLU A 59 4.52 7.41 -28.53
N ASP A 60 5.05 6.17 -28.47
CA ASP A 60 4.28 4.93 -28.61
C ASP A 60 3.55 4.54 -27.32
N LEU A 61 3.88 5.18 -26.18
CA LEU A 61 3.13 5.00 -24.93
C LEU A 61 1.67 5.42 -25.11
N PRO A 62 0.69 4.74 -24.51
CA PRO A 62 -0.71 5.15 -24.62
C PRO A 62 -0.95 6.54 -23.99
N ASP A 63 -1.88 7.31 -24.57
CA ASP A 63 -2.28 8.64 -24.08
C ASP A 63 -2.95 8.57 -22.70
N GLU A 64 -3.49 7.41 -22.35
CA GLU A 64 -4.22 7.13 -21.13
C GLU A 64 -3.74 5.80 -20.54
N VAL A 65 -3.47 5.79 -19.24
CA VAL A 65 -3.02 4.60 -18.51
C VAL A 65 -3.96 4.36 -17.33
N TYR A 66 -4.39 3.11 -17.17
CA TYR A 66 -5.12 2.66 -16.00
C TYR A 66 -4.15 2.07 -14.97
N ILE A 67 -4.28 2.48 -13.72
CA ILE A 67 -3.59 1.82 -12.61
C ILE A 67 -4.47 0.66 -12.18
N GLY A 68 -3.96 -0.57 -12.33
CA GLY A 68 -4.67 -1.79 -11.95
C GLY A 68 -4.96 -1.92 -10.45
N PRO A 69 -5.75 -2.92 -10.04
CA PRO A 69 -6.25 -3.07 -8.67
C PRO A 69 -5.21 -3.61 -7.67
N ARG A 70 -3.96 -3.75 -8.12
CA ARG A 70 -2.82 -4.26 -7.34
C ARG A 70 -1.74 -3.18 -7.33
N PHE A 71 -1.94 -2.16 -6.50
CA PHE A 71 -1.08 -0.99 -6.49
C PHE A 71 -0.95 -0.41 -5.09
N VAL A 72 0.25 0.04 -4.74
CA VAL A 72 0.50 0.81 -3.53
C VAL A 72 1.52 1.89 -3.81
N ALA A 73 1.25 3.11 -3.33
CA ALA A 73 2.17 4.23 -3.44
C ALA A 73 2.04 5.19 -2.26
N SER A 74 3.15 5.83 -1.92
CA SER A 74 3.11 6.97 -1.01
C SER A 74 2.72 8.23 -1.79
N PRO A 75 1.70 9.00 -1.36
CA PRO A 75 1.38 10.29 -1.96
C PRO A 75 2.50 11.33 -1.72
N TRP A 76 3.38 11.08 -0.75
CA TRP A 76 4.51 11.94 -0.42
C TRP A 76 5.76 11.65 -1.26
N LEU A 77 5.76 10.58 -2.08
CA LEU A 77 6.95 10.11 -2.78
C LEU A 77 7.61 11.22 -3.63
N PHE A 78 6.83 11.92 -4.44
CA PHE A 78 7.36 12.95 -5.33
C PHE A 78 7.73 14.24 -4.60
N ALA A 79 6.95 14.67 -3.60
CA ALA A 79 7.26 15.84 -2.79
C ALA A 79 8.56 15.64 -1.98
N LEU A 80 8.79 14.43 -1.46
CA LEU A 80 10.04 14.05 -0.81
C LEU A 80 11.21 14.02 -1.81
N TYR A 81 10.98 13.48 -3.00
CA TYR A 81 12.00 13.40 -4.05
C TYR A 81 12.42 14.77 -4.59
N SER A 82 11.47 15.68 -4.80
CA SER A 82 11.72 17.05 -5.28
C SER A 82 12.29 17.96 -4.18
N GLY A 83 12.16 17.56 -2.91
CA GLY A 83 12.56 18.36 -1.74
C GLY A 83 11.55 19.44 -1.37
N GLU A 84 10.33 19.36 -1.90
CA GLU A 84 9.20 20.23 -1.51
C GLU A 84 8.67 19.89 -0.12
N ALA A 85 8.89 18.66 0.35
CA ALA A 85 8.57 18.20 1.71
C ALA A 85 9.80 17.56 2.39
N GLY A 86 9.91 17.74 3.70
CA GLY A 86 10.89 17.05 4.54
C GLY A 86 10.37 15.70 5.04
N PRO A 87 11.26 14.81 5.54
CA PRO A 87 10.85 13.55 6.18
C PRO A 87 9.85 13.72 7.33
N GLU A 88 9.92 14.84 8.04
CA GLU A 88 9.02 15.21 9.13
C GLU A 88 7.59 15.52 8.67
N ASP A 89 7.41 15.87 7.40
CA ASP A 89 6.10 16.17 6.81
C ASP A 89 5.42 14.90 6.28
N ALA A 90 6.20 13.84 6.04
CA ALA A 90 5.73 12.62 5.43
C ALA A 90 4.81 11.81 6.36
N SER A 91 3.66 11.43 5.85
CA SER A 91 2.72 10.54 6.53
C SER A 91 2.90 9.08 6.08
N PRO A 92 2.72 8.09 6.98
CA PRO A 92 2.69 6.67 6.63
C PRO A 92 1.42 6.24 5.88
N ILE A 93 0.51 7.16 5.59
CA ILE A 93 -0.67 6.91 4.77
C ILE A 93 -0.25 6.69 3.31
N GLY A 94 -0.56 5.50 2.79
CA GLY A 94 -0.40 5.15 1.39
C GLY A 94 -1.73 5.17 0.65
N MET A 95 -1.66 5.41 -0.66
CA MET A 95 -2.70 5.04 -1.61
C MET A 95 -2.59 3.53 -1.85
N LEU A 96 -3.68 2.81 -1.64
CA LEU A 96 -3.77 1.36 -1.69
C LEU A 96 -4.90 0.92 -2.61
N LYS A 97 -4.57 0.07 -3.58
CA LYS A 97 -5.50 -0.76 -4.34
C LYS A 97 -5.08 -2.20 -4.10
N ALA A 98 -5.98 -3.02 -3.56
CA ALA A 98 -5.67 -4.40 -3.24
C ALA A 98 -6.83 -5.35 -3.50
N VAL A 99 -6.51 -6.53 -4.02
CA VAL A 99 -7.49 -7.61 -4.22
C VAL A 99 -7.52 -8.49 -2.97
N CYS A 100 -8.72 -8.75 -2.45
CA CYS A 100 -8.94 -9.62 -1.30
C CYS A 100 -8.78 -11.09 -1.72
N ASN A 101 -7.77 -11.78 -1.19
CA ASN A 101 -7.59 -13.22 -1.44
C ASN A 101 -8.30 -14.08 -0.39
N GLU A 102 -8.19 -13.68 0.89
CA GLU A 102 -8.84 -14.36 2.01
C GLU A 102 -9.41 -13.32 2.97
N VAL A 103 -10.60 -13.58 3.51
CA VAL A 103 -11.26 -12.69 4.48
C VAL A 103 -11.70 -13.50 5.68
N THR A 104 -11.35 -13.03 6.88
CA THR A 104 -11.76 -13.65 8.14
C THR A 104 -12.24 -12.59 9.12
N ILE A 105 -13.33 -12.84 9.82
CA ILE A 105 -13.76 -11.97 10.93
C ILE A 105 -12.97 -12.35 12.18
N VAL A 106 -12.27 -11.38 12.76
CA VAL A 106 -11.47 -11.56 13.97
C VAL A 106 -12.03 -10.69 15.09
N THR A 107 -12.06 -11.21 16.30
CA THR A 107 -12.44 -10.45 17.50
C THR A 107 -11.18 -9.99 18.22
N ASN A 108 -11.03 -8.69 18.42
CA ASN A 108 -9.96 -8.14 19.26
C ASN A 108 -10.21 -8.56 20.72
N ARG A 109 -9.30 -9.32 21.31
CA ARG A 109 -9.46 -9.84 22.67
C ARG A 109 -9.45 -8.77 23.76
N LEU A 110 -8.83 -7.61 23.49
CA LEU A 110 -8.72 -6.50 24.44
C LEU A 110 -9.97 -5.63 24.46
N THR A 111 -10.62 -5.44 23.29
CA THR A 111 -11.77 -4.53 23.16
C THR A 111 -13.09 -5.25 22.95
N GLY A 112 -13.08 -6.54 22.58
CA GLY A 112 -14.26 -7.30 22.16
C GLY A 112 -14.77 -6.93 20.77
N ASN A 113 -14.20 -5.93 20.11
CA ASN A 113 -14.65 -5.46 18.81
C ASN A 113 -14.23 -6.42 17.70
N GLN A 114 -15.13 -6.63 16.75
CA GLN A 114 -14.86 -7.41 15.54
C GLN A 114 -14.27 -6.51 14.44
N TRP A 115 -13.52 -7.13 13.53
CA TRP A 115 -12.94 -6.50 12.34
C TRP A 115 -12.65 -7.57 11.28
N TYR A 116 -12.55 -7.19 10.01
CA TYR A 116 -12.11 -8.11 8.96
C TYR A 116 -10.60 -8.11 8.87
N LYS A 117 -10.00 -9.29 9.06
CA LYS A 117 -8.62 -9.58 8.70
C LYS A 117 -8.60 -10.10 7.28
N VAL A 118 -7.99 -9.34 6.38
CA VAL A 118 -7.90 -9.66 4.96
C VAL A 118 -6.46 -9.99 4.60
N ASN A 119 -6.25 -11.13 3.94
CA ASN A 119 -5.04 -11.39 3.18
C ASN A 119 -5.26 -10.80 1.79
N ALA A 120 -4.59 -9.69 1.47
CA ALA A 120 -4.80 -8.93 0.25
C ALA A 120 -3.54 -8.85 -0.60
N ASP A 121 -3.70 -8.65 -1.90
CA ASP A 121 -2.62 -8.46 -2.86
C ASP A 121 -2.68 -7.06 -3.47
N CYS A 122 -1.67 -6.23 -3.17
CA CYS A 122 -1.49 -4.90 -3.77
C CYS A 122 -0.28 -4.85 -4.73
N GLY A 123 0.09 -6.00 -5.31
CA GLY A 123 1.35 -6.23 -6.04
C GLY A 123 2.34 -7.09 -5.25
N PHE A 124 2.04 -7.32 -3.97
CA PHE A 124 2.65 -8.27 -3.06
C PHE A 124 1.67 -8.55 -1.90
N PRO A 125 1.80 -9.70 -1.19
CA PRO A 125 0.86 -10.06 -0.14
C PRO A 125 0.99 -9.16 1.10
N ILE A 126 -0.15 -8.69 1.61
CA ILE A 126 -0.27 -7.89 2.83
C ILE A 126 -1.40 -8.40 3.73
N THR A 127 -1.32 -8.12 5.02
CA THR A 127 -2.47 -8.24 5.93
C THR A 127 -3.16 -6.90 6.07
N LEU A 128 -4.40 -6.78 5.62
CA LEU A 128 -5.22 -5.57 5.73
C LEU A 128 -6.30 -5.75 6.80
N GLY A 129 -6.41 -4.77 7.70
CA GLY A 129 -7.53 -4.64 8.63
C GLY A 129 -8.59 -3.69 8.11
N LEU A 130 -9.84 -4.17 8.03
CA LEU A 130 -11.02 -3.36 7.70
C LEU A 130 -12.01 -3.32 8.88
N PRO A 131 -12.76 -2.21 9.06
CA PRO A 131 -13.89 -2.15 9.98
C PRO A 131 -14.94 -3.25 9.72
N ILE A 132 -15.58 -3.76 10.77
CA ILE A 132 -16.58 -4.85 10.61
C ILE A 132 -17.88 -4.38 9.92
N ASP A 133 -18.11 -3.08 9.87
CA ASP A 133 -19.26 -2.44 9.21
C ASP A 133 -18.96 -1.98 7.77
N THR A 134 -17.79 -2.34 7.23
CA THR A 134 -17.47 -2.11 5.82
C THR A 134 -18.54 -2.69 4.90
N THR A 135 -19.05 -1.86 3.99
CA THR A 135 -20.12 -2.19 3.05
C THR A 135 -19.69 -1.85 1.62
N PRO A 136 -19.81 -2.76 0.64
CA PRO A 136 -20.17 -4.18 0.81
C PRO A 136 -19.18 -4.92 1.72
N ALA A 137 -19.66 -6.01 2.33
CA ALA A 137 -18.82 -6.84 3.18
C ALA A 137 -17.72 -7.49 2.33
N PRO A 138 -16.43 -7.36 2.68
CA PRO A 138 -15.35 -7.88 1.86
C PRO A 138 -15.42 -9.42 1.79
N HIS A 139 -15.14 -9.96 0.62
CA HIS A 139 -15.01 -11.39 0.38
C HIS A 139 -13.83 -11.66 -0.58
N PRO A 140 -13.40 -12.93 -0.74
CA PRO A 140 -12.43 -13.27 -1.77
C PRO A 140 -12.88 -12.78 -3.15
N GLY A 141 -12.00 -12.07 -3.87
CA GLY A 141 -12.29 -11.42 -5.15
C GLY A 141 -12.74 -9.95 -5.06
N SER A 142 -13.10 -9.46 -3.87
CA SER A 142 -13.38 -8.03 -3.67
C SER A 142 -12.13 -7.18 -3.89
N VAL A 143 -12.32 -5.92 -4.27
CA VAL A 143 -11.24 -4.93 -4.38
C VAL A 143 -11.40 -3.88 -3.30
N VAL A 144 -10.31 -3.55 -2.61
CA VAL A 144 -10.23 -2.39 -1.71
C VAL A 144 -9.45 -1.29 -2.40
N ASP A 145 -10.01 -0.08 -2.47
CA ASP A 145 -9.38 1.10 -3.06
C ASP A 145 -9.48 2.30 -2.12
N GLY A 146 -8.35 2.95 -1.85
CA GLY A 146 -8.33 4.19 -1.09
C GLY A 146 -7.05 4.41 -0.31
N LYS A 147 -7.18 4.84 0.94
CA LYS A 147 -6.08 5.21 1.83
C LYS A 147 -5.96 4.22 2.98
N ALA A 148 -4.74 3.75 3.20
CA ALA A 148 -4.42 2.89 4.32
C ALA A 148 -3.15 3.35 5.03
N PHE A 149 -3.12 3.16 6.33
CA PHE A 149 -1.91 3.29 7.13
C PHE A 149 -1.06 2.04 6.94
N LEU A 150 0.13 2.18 6.36
CA LEU A 150 1.03 1.04 6.12
C LEU A 150 1.92 0.78 7.34
N THR A 151 2.08 -0.49 7.66
CA THR A 151 2.91 -0.99 8.74
C THR A 151 3.89 -2.01 8.18
N GLY A 152 5.08 -2.07 8.76
CA GLY A 152 6.11 -3.03 8.40
C GLY A 152 6.71 -3.63 9.65
N THR A 153 6.92 -4.93 9.67
CA THR A 153 7.56 -5.62 10.80
C THR A 153 8.37 -6.80 10.32
N THR A 154 9.51 -7.04 10.97
CA THR A 154 10.31 -8.26 10.79
C THR A 154 9.95 -9.35 11.80
N GLY A 155 8.93 -9.14 12.64
CA GLY A 155 8.52 -10.17 13.60
C GLY A 155 7.31 -9.76 14.45
N PHE A 156 6.24 -10.54 14.32
CA PHE A 156 5.51 -10.99 15.50
C PHE A 156 6.24 -12.24 16.01
N TRP A 157 6.66 -12.24 17.27
CA TRP A 157 7.20 -13.44 17.91
C TRP A 157 6.02 -14.40 18.15
N LEU A 158 5.94 -15.48 17.37
CA LEU A 158 5.14 -16.65 17.76
C LEU A 158 5.89 -17.32 18.94
N ALA A 159 5.16 -17.78 19.95
CA ALA A 159 5.75 -18.38 21.15
C ALA A 159 6.70 -19.58 20.86
N ASP A 160 6.60 -20.16 19.67
CA ASP A 160 7.35 -21.34 19.23
C ASP A 160 8.49 -21.00 18.24
N TYR A 161 8.99 -19.76 18.20
CA TYR A 161 10.19 -19.44 17.43
C TYR A 161 11.43 -20.01 18.13
N GLU A 162 11.90 -21.18 17.68
CA GLU A 162 13.25 -21.66 17.97
C GLU A 162 14.24 -20.93 17.06
N ASP A 163 15.26 -20.33 17.68
CA ASP A 163 16.35 -19.64 17.00
C ASP A 163 17.11 -20.66 16.11
N PRO A 164 17.17 -20.47 14.78
CA PRO A 164 17.91 -21.36 13.89
C PRO A 164 19.45 -21.25 14.06
N TYR A 165 19.92 -20.39 14.97
CA TYR A 165 21.32 -20.24 15.35
C TYR A 165 21.61 -20.57 16.83
N ALA A 166 20.66 -21.21 17.54
CA ALA A 166 20.92 -21.82 18.85
C ALA A 166 21.70 -23.14 18.75
#